data_AF-A0A078B4D9-F1
#
_entry.id   AF-A0A078B4D9-F1
#
_cell.length_a   1.000
_cell.length_b   1.000
_cell.length_c   1.000
_cell.angle_alpha   90.00
_cell.angle_beta   90.00
_cell.angle_gamma   90.00
#
_symmetry.space_group_name_H-M   'P 1'
#
loop_
_entity.id
_entity.type
_entity.pdbx_description
1 polymer ?
#
loop_
_entity_poly.entity_id
_entity_poly.type
_entity_poly.pdbx_seq_one_letter_code
_entity_poly.pdbx_strand_id
1 'polypeptide(L)'
;MGLYPPNNFYKKLSEGEHKSLTSNKGMPKIQIRKHTKEILNNVNALIDGYTLIPVFAYHTPSIKDDLMEIGCPYARDCWKFYTNDPGSYTLEGSYVLPQMRDKIGAAFNLSPDDTKNLNYVKFYYYGDILMAENFEGDPKRAQFSNEEWYYIRLAQKNVLSKGFDAKAKTLYETKFFRKPLAAIDTRVNEIMSASTNTNTLRYIMYSAHDTQIINALDWLQPVGREYIDATYVSTMYFEVFYDTDCLAATPKSQSCFNVHITHNGIPIKLQTCLDANVQRNSGSIICQYDDFLAHIDKIKLKDDVEARCMDKFTPPSGSKI
;
A
#
# COMPACT_ATOMS: atom_id res chain seq x y z
N MET A 1 -6.27 -0.11 16.47
CA MET A 1 -5.04 0.69 16.30
C MET A 1 -5.44 2.14 16.49
N GLY A 2 -4.87 2.87 17.46
CA GLY A 2 -5.31 4.24 17.74
C GLY A 2 -4.25 5.07 18.48
N LEU A 3 -4.25 6.38 18.24
CA LEU A 3 -3.46 7.41 18.92
C LEU A 3 -4.42 8.49 19.45
N TYR A 4 -4.60 8.65 20.78
CA TYR A 4 -5.08 9.89 21.48
C TYR A 4 -5.36 9.68 23.02
N PRO A 5 -5.41 10.70 23.94
CA PRO A 5 -4.36 11.66 24.47
C PRO A 5 -4.44 11.87 26.07
N PRO A 6 -4.01 12.99 26.75
CA PRO A 6 -2.70 13.66 26.97
C PRO A 6 -2.31 13.96 28.48
N ASN A 7 -1.07 14.41 28.71
CA ASN A 7 -0.59 15.32 29.77
C ASN A 7 0.02 14.82 31.12
N ASN A 8 1.03 15.62 31.50
CA ASN A 8 2.11 15.45 32.48
C ASN A 8 1.67 15.21 33.92
N PHE A 9 2.24 14.22 34.63
CA PHE A 9 2.79 14.25 36.00
C PHE A 9 3.03 12.82 36.58
N TYR A 10 4.30 12.36 36.52
CA TYR A 10 5.02 11.40 37.41
C TYR A 10 4.89 9.83 37.31
N LYS A 11 6.08 9.22 37.58
CA LYS A 11 6.51 7.88 38.11
C LYS A 11 6.64 6.62 37.20
N LYS A 12 7.74 5.86 37.46
CA LYS A 12 8.29 4.70 36.70
C LYS A 12 7.50 3.39 36.90
N LEU A 13 7.62 2.49 35.91
CA LEU A 13 7.10 1.11 35.88
C LEU A 13 7.46 0.29 37.13
N SER A 14 6.55 -0.61 37.49
CA SER A 14 6.72 -1.62 38.54
C SER A 14 7.53 -2.84 38.05
N GLU A 15 8.06 -3.61 39.00
CA GLU A 15 8.87 -4.80 38.72
C GLU A 15 8.06 -5.95 38.09
N GLY A 16 6.74 -5.99 38.28
CA GLY A 16 5.82 -6.95 37.66
C GLY A 16 5.59 -6.72 36.16
N GLU A 17 5.49 -5.46 35.73
CA GLU A 17 5.43 -5.05 34.32
C GLU A 17 6.76 -5.33 33.62
N HIS A 18 7.86 -5.15 34.34
CA HIS A 18 9.19 -5.57 33.91
C HIS A 18 9.27 -7.09 33.70
N LYS A 19 8.53 -7.89 34.48
CA LYS A 19 8.53 -9.36 34.36
C LYS A 19 7.67 -9.89 33.21
N SER A 20 6.50 -9.31 32.96
CA SER A 20 5.61 -9.66 31.83
C SER A 20 6.29 -9.47 30.46
N LEU A 21 7.16 -8.45 30.33
CA LEU A 21 8.02 -8.27 29.15
C LEU A 21 9.17 -9.29 29.05
N THR A 22 9.55 -9.95 30.16
CA THR A 22 10.75 -10.80 30.26
C THR A 22 10.48 -12.30 30.37
N SER A 23 9.24 -12.75 30.62
CA SER A 23 8.91 -14.19 30.68
C SER A 23 8.63 -14.83 29.32
N ASN A 24 9.22 -14.29 28.24
CA ASN A 24 9.37 -14.88 26.91
C ASN A 24 8.11 -15.29 26.13
N LYS A 25 7.42 -14.30 25.57
CA LYS A 25 6.90 -14.38 24.19
C LYS A 25 7.43 -13.25 23.28
N GLY A 26 8.72 -12.92 23.44
CA GLY A 26 9.51 -12.25 22.39
C GLY A 26 9.07 -10.87 21.93
N MET A 27 8.48 -10.04 22.79
CA MET A 27 8.22 -8.65 22.42
C MET A 27 9.53 -7.84 22.49
N PRO A 28 9.96 -7.17 21.40
CA PRO A 28 11.07 -6.24 21.47
C PRO A 28 10.73 -5.10 22.42
N LYS A 29 11.75 -4.49 23.03
CA LYS A 29 11.61 -3.28 23.87
C LYS A 29 10.81 -2.24 23.09
N ILE A 30 9.57 -2.00 23.51
CA ILE A 30 8.75 -0.93 22.94
C ILE A 30 9.46 0.38 23.28
N GLN A 31 10.06 1.02 22.27
CA GLN A 31 10.70 2.32 22.43
C GLN A 31 9.63 3.38 22.20
N ILE A 32 9.11 3.88 23.30
CA ILE A 32 7.98 4.81 23.29
C ILE A 32 8.52 6.22 23.14
N ARG A 33 7.99 6.96 22.16
CA ARG A 33 8.34 8.38 21.99
C ARG A 33 8.07 9.12 23.30
N LYS A 34 8.94 10.08 23.62
CA LYS A 34 9.06 10.70 24.95
C LYS A 34 7.74 11.29 25.51
N HIS A 35 6.79 11.63 24.64
CA HIS A 35 5.47 12.20 24.95
C HIS A 35 4.34 11.16 25.16
N THR A 36 4.63 9.86 25.01
CA THR A 36 3.62 8.78 25.10
C THR A 36 3.86 7.84 26.30
N LYS A 37 4.86 8.13 27.13
CA LYS A 37 5.28 7.28 28.28
C LYS A 37 4.30 7.24 29.45
N GLU A 38 3.45 8.26 29.60
CA GLU A 38 2.43 8.31 30.67
C GLU A 38 1.19 7.47 30.36
N ILE A 39 0.96 7.15 29.09
CA ILE A 39 -0.25 6.44 28.64
C ILE A 39 -0.27 4.98 29.14
N LEU A 40 0.89 4.34 29.31
CA LEU A 40 0.95 2.91 29.65
C LEU A 40 0.65 2.59 31.10
N ASN A 41 0.95 3.49 32.04
CA ASN A 41 0.65 3.25 33.45
C ASN A 41 -0.87 3.34 33.76
N ASN A 42 -1.66 3.92 32.85
CA ASN A 42 -3.13 3.92 32.89
C ASN A 42 -3.76 2.66 32.24
N VAL A 43 -2.96 1.79 31.62
CA VAL A 43 -3.41 0.49 31.09
C VAL A 43 -3.48 -0.57 32.19
N ASN A 44 -3.34 -0.17 33.46
CA ASN A 44 -3.54 -1.03 34.64
C ASN A 44 -5.00 -1.48 34.81
N ALA A 45 -5.95 -0.87 34.10
CA ALA A 45 -7.14 -1.60 33.72
C ALA A 45 -6.74 -2.51 32.56
N LEU A 46 -6.39 -3.77 32.87
CA LEU A 46 -6.50 -4.86 31.93
C LEU A 46 -7.84 -4.68 31.22
N ILE A 47 -7.82 -4.20 29.98
CA ILE A 47 -9.00 -4.35 29.14
C ILE A 47 -8.99 -5.85 28.85
N ASP A 48 -9.72 -6.61 29.66
CA ASP A 48 -9.85 -8.05 29.51
C ASP A 48 -10.18 -8.36 28.04
N GLY A 49 -9.42 -9.30 27.46
CA GLY A 49 -9.60 -9.74 26.07
C GLY A 49 -8.72 -9.05 25.02
N TYR A 50 -7.81 -8.14 25.37
CA TYR A 50 -6.87 -7.55 24.40
C TYR A 50 -5.50 -8.25 24.40
N THR A 51 -4.98 -8.57 23.21
CA THR A 51 -3.60 -9.03 23.02
C THR A 51 -2.79 -7.92 22.34
N LEU A 52 -1.69 -7.51 22.97
CA LEU A 52 -0.76 -6.55 22.38
C LEU A 52 0.09 -7.26 21.31
N ILE A 53 0.00 -6.78 20.07
CA ILE A 53 0.82 -7.25 18.95
C ILE A 53 1.81 -6.14 18.59
N PRO A 54 3.13 -6.40 18.57
CA PRO A 54 4.10 -5.36 18.24
C PRO A 54 3.97 -4.93 16.78
N VAL A 55 3.99 -3.62 16.55
CA VAL A 55 4.05 -3.00 15.22
C VAL A 55 5.41 -2.33 15.08
N PHE A 56 6.13 -2.66 14.01
CA PHE A 56 7.45 -2.13 13.73
C PHE A 56 7.34 -1.01 12.70
N ALA A 57 7.67 0.22 13.12
CA ALA A 57 7.73 1.37 12.23
C ALA A 57 9.19 1.81 12.05
N TYR A 58 9.68 1.77 10.82
CA TYR A 58 11.01 2.27 10.46
C TYR A 58 10.83 3.45 9.50
N HIS A 59 11.24 4.64 9.93
CA HIS A 59 11.16 5.87 9.12
C HIS A 59 12.55 6.43 8.81
N THR A 60 13.55 5.57 8.58
CA THR A 60 14.88 6.06 8.20
C THR A 60 14.95 6.12 6.69
N PRO A 61 15.01 7.31 6.07
CA PRO A 61 15.18 7.43 4.63
C PRO A 61 16.51 6.77 4.26
N SER A 62 16.45 5.61 3.61
CA SER A 62 17.63 4.91 3.16
C SER A 62 17.31 4.13 1.90
N ILE A 63 18.32 3.84 1.11
CA ILE A 63 18.18 2.95 -0.05
C ILE A 63 17.71 1.53 0.33
N LYS A 64 17.69 1.18 1.62
CA LYS A 64 17.16 -0.09 2.14
C LYS A 64 15.71 0.00 2.62
N ASP A 65 15.11 1.19 2.59
CA ASP A 65 13.68 1.35 2.79
C ASP A 65 12.96 0.84 1.54
N ASP A 66 12.12 -0.16 1.74
CA ASP A 66 11.35 -0.82 0.69
C ASP A 66 9.90 -0.34 0.68
N LEU A 67 9.46 0.42 1.69
CA LEU A 67 8.04 0.73 1.90
C LEU A 67 7.63 2.09 1.35
N MET A 68 8.55 3.05 1.40
CA MET A 68 8.28 4.44 1.04
C MET A 68 9.07 4.84 -0.20
N GLU A 69 8.52 5.74 -1.01
CA GLU A 69 9.16 6.27 -2.21
C GLU A 69 10.49 6.97 -1.90
N ILE A 70 10.64 7.51 -0.68
CA ILE A 70 11.90 8.11 -0.20
C ILE A 70 13.07 7.12 -0.19
N GLY A 71 12.79 5.81 -0.15
CA GLY A 71 13.78 4.74 -0.24
C GLY A 71 14.36 4.56 -1.65
N CYS A 72 13.86 5.30 -2.65
CA CYS A 72 14.32 5.28 -4.02
C CYS A 72 14.40 6.73 -4.56
N PRO A 73 15.58 7.38 -4.56
CA PRO A 73 15.72 8.77 -4.98
C PRO A 73 15.08 9.10 -6.34
N TYR A 74 15.21 8.22 -7.34
CA TYR A 74 14.52 8.38 -8.62
C TYR A 74 12.99 8.46 -8.46
N ALA A 75 12.38 7.53 -7.71
CA ALA A 75 10.93 7.51 -7.51
C ALA A 75 10.44 8.70 -6.68
N ARG A 76 11.18 9.10 -5.64
CA ARG A 76 10.91 10.31 -4.86
C ARG A 76 10.94 11.57 -5.72
N ASP A 77 11.96 11.73 -6.57
CA ASP A 77 12.12 12.93 -7.40
C ASP A 77 11.07 12.98 -8.50
N CYS A 78 10.69 11.81 -9.05
CA CYS A 78 9.57 11.63 -9.95
C CYS A 78 8.24 12.06 -9.29
N TRP A 79 7.94 11.50 -8.12
CA TRP A 79 6.76 11.86 -7.31
C TRP A 79 6.69 13.35 -7.02
N LYS A 80 7.79 13.94 -6.55
CA LYS A 80 7.87 15.37 -6.26
C LYS A 80 7.65 16.21 -7.52
N PHE A 81 8.17 15.81 -8.66
CA PHE A 81 7.96 16.56 -9.90
C PHE A 81 6.49 16.52 -10.32
N TYR A 82 5.91 15.34 -10.48
CA TYR A 82 4.54 15.20 -10.99
C TYR A 82 3.51 15.81 -10.04
N THR A 83 3.63 15.62 -8.73
CA THR A 83 2.72 16.25 -7.74
C THR A 83 2.84 17.76 -7.66
N ASN A 84 3.86 18.38 -8.27
CA ASN A 84 4.02 19.83 -8.35
C ASN A 84 3.90 20.38 -9.78
N ASP A 85 3.65 19.54 -10.78
CA ASP A 85 3.47 19.95 -12.18
C ASP A 85 2.01 19.75 -12.63
N PRO A 86 1.17 20.80 -12.58
CA PRO A 86 -0.20 20.73 -13.07
C PRO A 86 -0.30 20.36 -14.56
N GLY A 87 0.75 20.62 -15.35
CA GLY A 87 0.79 20.32 -16.78
C GLY A 87 0.66 18.82 -17.07
N SER A 88 1.18 17.98 -16.18
CA SER A 88 1.11 16.52 -16.27
C SER A 88 -0.30 15.93 -16.17
N TYR A 89 -1.29 16.74 -15.75
CA TYR A 89 -2.70 16.34 -15.58
C TYR A 89 -3.65 17.11 -16.48
N THR A 90 -3.15 17.70 -17.58
CA THR A 90 -3.97 18.52 -18.48
C THR A 90 -5.15 17.74 -19.06
N LEU A 91 -4.95 16.47 -19.42
CA LEU A 91 -6.01 15.63 -19.99
C LEU A 91 -7.14 15.40 -18.98
N GLU A 92 -6.82 14.93 -17.78
CA GLU A 92 -7.80 14.70 -16.72
C GLU A 92 -8.49 16.01 -16.31
N GLY A 93 -7.70 17.06 -16.15
CA GLY A 93 -8.18 18.40 -15.80
C GLY A 93 -9.14 18.97 -16.82
N SER A 94 -8.93 18.70 -18.12
CA SER A 94 -9.81 19.18 -19.20
C SER A 94 -11.23 18.62 -19.12
N TYR A 95 -11.40 17.41 -18.57
CA TYR A 95 -12.69 16.75 -18.44
C TYR A 95 -13.36 17.05 -17.09
N VAL A 96 -12.58 17.00 -16.01
CA VAL A 96 -13.11 17.09 -14.64
C VAL A 96 -13.33 18.53 -14.16
N LEU A 97 -12.37 19.42 -14.39
CA LEU A 97 -12.41 20.76 -13.81
C LEU A 97 -13.58 21.63 -14.29
N PRO A 98 -14.01 21.58 -15.57
CA PRO A 98 -15.20 22.32 -16.00
C PRO A 98 -16.47 21.97 -15.22
N GLN A 99 -16.58 20.72 -14.74
CA GLN A 99 -17.73 20.25 -13.96
C GLN A 99 -17.60 20.56 -12.46
N MET A 100 -16.36 20.58 -11.95
CA MET A 100 -16.11 20.59 -10.50
C MET A 100 -15.70 21.95 -9.94
N ARG A 101 -15.15 22.87 -10.75
CA ARG A 101 -14.52 24.11 -10.26
C ARG A 101 -15.43 24.94 -9.37
N ASP A 102 -16.62 25.28 -9.85
CA ASP A 102 -17.53 26.16 -9.12
C ASP A 102 -18.02 25.52 -7.82
N LYS A 103 -18.25 24.20 -7.84
CA LYS A 103 -18.66 23.45 -6.64
C LYS A 103 -17.57 23.39 -5.58
N ILE A 104 -16.32 23.17 -6.00
CA ILE A 104 -15.17 23.20 -5.09
C ILE A 104 -14.93 24.62 -4.58
N GLY A 105 -15.04 25.63 -5.46
CA GLY A 105 -14.98 27.03 -5.09
C GLY A 105 -15.98 27.39 -4.00
N ALA A 106 -17.25 26.99 -4.16
CA ALA A 106 -18.29 27.20 -3.15
C ALA A 106 -18.04 26.41 -1.86
N ALA A 107 -17.67 25.12 -1.96
CA ALA A 107 -17.43 24.26 -0.79
C ALA A 107 -16.30 24.75 0.12
N PHE A 108 -15.27 25.37 -0.46
CA PHE A 108 -14.10 25.88 0.27
C PHE A 108 -14.05 27.41 0.38
N ASN A 109 -15.11 28.11 -0.04
CA ASN A 109 -15.19 29.57 -0.05
C ASN A 109 -13.97 30.22 -0.73
N LEU A 110 -13.58 29.70 -1.89
CA LEU A 110 -12.44 30.21 -2.67
C LEU A 110 -12.79 31.54 -3.34
N SER A 111 -11.78 32.38 -3.56
CA SER A 111 -11.95 33.59 -4.36
C SER A 111 -12.35 33.22 -5.82
N PRO A 112 -12.99 34.14 -6.58
CA PRO A 112 -13.26 33.90 -8.00
C PRO A 112 -11.99 33.58 -8.81
N ASP A 113 -10.87 34.23 -8.48
CA ASP A 113 -9.58 33.99 -9.13
C ASP A 113 -9.02 32.60 -8.78
N ASP A 114 -9.10 32.17 -7.52
CA ASP A 114 -8.68 30.83 -7.11
C ASP A 114 -9.55 29.73 -7.73
N THR A 115 -10.86 29.97 -7.82
CA THR A 115 -11.83 29.06 -8.46
C THR A 115 -11.51 28.90 -9.96
N LYS A 116 -11.32 30.02 -10.66
CA LYS A 116 -10.97 30.04 -12.09
C LYS A 116 -9.63 29.35 -12.36
N ASN A 117 -8.64 29.58 -11.50
CA ASN A 117 -7.28 29.05 -11.63
C ASN A 117 -7.08 27.72 -10.89
N LEU A 118 -8.14 27.05 -10.45
CA LEU A 118 -8.07 25.73 -9.86
C LEU A 118 -7.55 24.74 -10.91
N ASN A 119 -6.40 24.13 -10.61
CA ASN A 119 -5.78 23.08 -11.41
C ASN A 119 -6.10 21.70 -10.84
N TYR A 120 -5.75 20.65 -11.58
CA TYR A 120 -6.16 19.28 -11.23
C TYR A 120 -5.52 18.76 -9.93
N VAL A 121 -4.27 19.14 -9.65
CA VAL A 121 -3.58 18.77 -8.41
C VAL A 121 -4.20 19.47 -7.20
N LYS A 122 -4.55 20.76 -7.31
CA LYS A 122 -5.29 21.47 -6.25
C LYS A 122 -6.68 20.86 -6.04
N PHE A 123 -7.36 20.47 -7.13
CA PHE A 123 -8.62 19.74 -7.05
C PHE A 123 -8.48 18.43 -6.26
N TYR A 124 -7.42 17.65 -6.52
CA TYR A 124 -7.08 16.46 -5.74
C TYR A 124 -6.95 16.77 -4.24
N TYR A 125 -6.19 17.80 -3.84
CA TYR A 125 -6.04 18.14 -2.43
C TYR A 125 -7.36 18.52 -1.75
N TYR A 126 -8.23 19.27 -2.43
CA TYR A 126 -9.58 19.54 -1.91
C TYR A 126 -10.44 18.27 -1.85
N GLY A 127 -10.31 17.39 -2.84
CA GLY A 127 -10.96 16.08 -2.86
C GLY A 127 -10.57 15.22 -1.67
N ASP A 128 -9.28 15.21 -1.32
CA ASP A 128 -8.76 14.46 -0.16
C ASP A 128 -9.41 14.93 1.16
N ILE A 129 -9.51 16.24 1.35
CA ILE A 129 -10.20 16.83 2.51
C ILE A 129 -11.68 16.40 2.53
N LEU A 130 -12.39 16.50 1.40
CA LEU A 130 -13.80 16.11 1.32
C LEU A 130 -14.01 14.61 1.60
N MET A 131 -13.08 13.77 1.16
CA MET A 131 -13.12 12.32 1.41
C MET A 131 -12.90 12.00 2.90
N ALA A 132 -11.96 12.69 3.55
CA ALA A 132 -11.73 12.57 4.99
C ALA A 132 -12.97 13.01 5.79
N GLU A 133 -13.49 14.21 5.52
CA GLU A 133 -14.68 14.74 6.19
C GLU A 133 -15.90 13.82 6.02
N ASN A 134 -16.12 13.32 4.80
CA ASN A 134 -17.21 12.40 4.53
C ASN A 134 -17.04 11.05 5.26
N PHE A 135 -15.81 10.56 5.43
CA PHE A 135 -15.52 9.35 6.20
C PHE A 135 -15.73 9.55 7.71
N GLU A 136 -15.33 10.71 8.24
CA GLU A 136 -15.48 11.07 9.66
C GLU A 136 -16.91 11.46 10.04
N GLY A 137 -17.77 11.70 9.05
CA GLY A 137 -19.17 12.08 9.25
C GLY A 137 -19.35 13.57 9.53
N ASP A 138 -18.38 14.39 9.12
CA ASP A 138 -18.42 15.84 9.29
C ASP A 138 -19.56 16.49 8.48
N PRO A 139 -20.05 17.67 8.90
CA PRO A 139 -21.03 18.42 8.14
C PRO A 139 -20.56 18.69 6.70
N LYS A 140 -21.37 18.26 5.73
CA LYS A 140 -21.04 18.41 4.30
C LYS A 140 -20.90 19.89 3.92
N ARG A 141 -19.73 20.26 3.41
CA ARG A 141 -19.45 21.60 2.85
C ARG A 141 -20.35 21.95 1.66
N ALA A 142 -20.69 20.94 0.85
CA ALA A 142 -21.59 21.07 -0.28
C ALA A 142 -22.28 19.72 -0.57
N GLN A 143 -23.35 19.76 -1.37
CA GLN A 143 -23.98 18.55 -1.89
C GLN A 143 -23.36 18.18 -3.23
N PHE A 144 -22.70 17.02 -3.25
CA PHE A 144 -22.12 16.43 -4.45
C PHE A 144 -22.99 15.30 -4.97
N SER A 145 -23.17 15.24 -6.29
CA SER A 145 -23.82 14.14 -7.01
C SER A 145 -22.93 12.89 -7.01
N ASN A 146 -23.48 11.75 -7.44
CA ASN A 146 -22.70 10.51 -7.59
C ASN A 146 -21.55 10.66 -8.61
N GLU A 147 -21.78 11.41 -9.68
CA GLU A 147 -20.77 11.67 -10.71
C GLU A 147 -19.66 12.60 -10.17
N GLU A 148 -20.02 13.58 -9.36
CA GLU A 148 -19.06 14.49 -8.75
C GLU A 148 -18.19 13.78 -7.70
N TRP A 149 -18.79 12.89 -6.90
CA TRP A 149 -18.03 11.99 -6.02
C TRP A 149 -17.16 10.99 -6.79
N TYR A 150 -17.58 10.57 -7.98
CA TYR A 150 -16.73 9.79 -8.87
C TYR A 150 -15.51 10.60 -9.31
N TYR A 151 -15.67 11.87 -9.69
CA TYR A 151 -14.54 12.72 -10.08
C TYR A 151 -13.57 13.01 -8.93
N ILE A 152 -14.08 13.22 -7.71
CA ILE A 152 -13.24 13.41 -6.51
C ILE A 152 -12.35 12.17 -6.28
N ARG A 153 -12.96 10.97 -6.27
CA ARG A 153 -12.24 9.70 -6.09
C ARG A 153 -11.25 9.42 -7.23
N LEU A 154 -11.67 9.66 -8.47
CA LEU A 154 -10.83 9.48 -9.65
C LEU A 154 -9.59 10.39 -9.62
N ALA A 155 -9.70 11.61 -9.09
CA ALA A 155 -8.55 12.49 -8.93
C ALA A 155 -7.52 11.94 -7.95
N GLN A 156 -7.95 11.33 -6.83
CA GLN A 156 -7.04 10.63 -5.91
C GLN A 156 -6.29 9.52 -6.65
N LYS A 157 -6.99 8.63 -7.34
CA LYS A 157 -6.33 7.60 -8.16
C LYS A 157 -5.34 8.18 -9.16
N ASN A 158 -5.77 9.16 -9.95
CA ASN A 158 -4.96 9.69 -11.04
C ASN A 158 -3.69 10.38 -10.55
N VAL A 159 -3.77 11.20 -9.50
CA VAL A 159 -2.60 11.86 -8.92
C VAL A 159 -1.64 10.85 -8.31
N LEU A 160 -2.14 9.89 -7.52
CA LEU A 160 -1.33 8.87 -6.85
C LEU A 160 -0.70 7.86 -7.83
N SER A 161 -1.37 7.55 -8.93
CA SER A 161 -0.89 6.65 -10.00
C SER A 161 0.11 7.31 -10.94
N LYS A 162 -0.20 8.52 -11.43
CA LYS A 162 0.64 9.26 -12.38
C LYS A 162 1.79 10.00 -11.71
N GLY A 163 1.77 10.13 -10.39
CA GLY A 163 2.91 10.64 -9.64
C GLY A 163 4.19 9.82 -9.84
N PHE A 164 4.06 8.58 -10.32
CA PHE A 164 5.19 7.75 -10.73
C PHE A 164 5.14 7.45 -12.23
N ASP A 165 6.21 7.78 -12.94
CA ASP A 165 6.41 7.27 -14.30
C ASP A 165 6.58 5.74 -14.30
N ALA A 166 6.56 5.12 -15.48
CA ALA A 166 6.65 3.66 -15.62
C ALA A 166 7.94 3.07 -14.98
N LYS A 167 9.05 3.81 -15.00
CA LYS A 167 10.32 3.38 -14.38
C LYS A 167 10.27 3.54 -12.87
N ALA A 168 9.81 4.69 -12.38
CA ALA A 168 9.66 4.97 -10.95
C ALA A 168 8.72 3.95 -10.29
N LYS A 169 7.59 3.65 -10.93
CA LYS A 169 6.63 2.65 -10.47
C LYS A 169 7.24 1.25 -10.40
N THR A 170 7.91 0.82 -11.48
CA THR A 170 8.61 -0.48 -11.51
C THR A 170 9.69 -0.56 -10.42
N LEU A 171 10.49 0.49 -10.23
CA LEU A 171 11.51 0.54 -9.18
C LEU A 171 10.89 0.45 -7.79
N TYR A 172 9.89 1.29 -7.52
CA TYR A 172 9.23 1.39 -6.24
C TYR A 172 8.53 0.09 -5.85
N GLU A 173 7.73 -0.48 -6.75
CA GLU A 173 6.99 -1.70 -6.48
C GLU A 173 7.89 -2.95 -6.45
N THR A 174 8.96 -3.00 -7.26
CA THR A 174 9.95 -4.09 -7.14
C THR A 174 10.57 -4.11 -5.73
N LYS A 175 10.84 -2.93 -5.14
CA LYS A 175 11.32 -2.85 -3.76
C LYS A 175 10.25 -3.24 -2.76
N PHE A 176 9.04 -2.68 -2.90
CA PHE A 176 7.90 -2.94 -2.02
C PHE A 176 7.60 -4.43 -1.89
N PHE A 177 7.64 -5.16 -3.01
CA PHE A 177 7.37 -6.59 -3.04
C PHE A 177 8.57 -7.49 -2.72
N ARG A 178 9.81 -6.96 -2.68
CA ARG A 178 11.03 -7.78 -2.45
C ARG A 178 10.94 -8.65 -1.19
N LYS A 179 10.57 -8.05 -0.04
CA LYS A 179 10.48 -8.77 1.24
C LYS A 179 9.26 -9.70 1.33
N PRO A 180 8.03 -9.28 0.95
CA PRO A 180 6.88 -10.18 0.89
C PRO A 180 7.11 -11.40 0.01
N LEU A 181 7.69 -11.23 -1.18
CA LEU A 181 7.98 -12.33 -2.10
C LEU A 181 9.01 -13.29 -1.53
N ALA A 182 10.09 -12.79 -0.92
CA ALA A 182 11.08 -13.63 -0.26
C ALA A 182 10.49 -14.40 0.93
N ALA A 183 9.57 -13.80 1.68
CA ALA A 183 8.86 -14.46 2.78
C ALA A 183 7.93 -15.57 2.28
N ILE A 184 7.19 -15.32 1.19
CA ILE A 184 6.37 -16.33 0.50
C ILE A 184 7.25 -17.50 0.04
N ASP A 185 8.37 -17.22 -0.63
CA ASP A 185 9.26 -18.26 -1.15
C ASP A 185 9.89 -19.10 -0.03
N THR A 186 10.37 -18.43 1.02
CA THR A 186 10.86 -19.12 2.21
C THR A 186 9.79 -20.06 2.77
N ARG A 187 8.53 -19.59 2.86
CA ARG A 187 7.44 -20.40 3.40
C ARG A 187 7.10 -21.61 2.53
N VAL A 188 7.07 -21.44 1.20
CA VAL A 188 6.88 -22.54 0.25
C VAL A 188 7.98 -23.59 0.42
N ASN A 189 9.25 -23.16 0.47
CA ASN A 189 10.40 -24.05 0.63
C ASN A 189 10.41 -24.79 1.97
N GLU A 190 10.01 -24.14 3.07
CA GLU A 190 9.83 -24.78 4.38
C GLU A 190 8.78 -25.89 4.33
N ILE A 191 7.64 -25.64 3.67
CA ILE A 191 6.55 -26.63 3.55
C ILE A 191 7.01 -27.80 2.67
N MET A 192 7.65 -27.53 1.53
CA MET A 192 8.19 -28.58 0.66
C MET A 192 9.23 -29.46 1.37
N SER A 193 10.11 -28.87 2.17
CA SER A 193 11.12 -29.61 2.95
C SER A 193 10.56 -30.36 4.17
N ALA A 194 9.25 -30.26 4.43
CA ALA A 194 8.62 -30.83 5.63
C ALA A 194 9.28 -30.35 6.94
N SER A 195 9.72 -29.09 6.97
CA SER A 195 10.30 -28.48 8.16
C SER A 195 9.31 -28.52 9.32
N THR A 196 9.76 -29.01 10.48
CA THR A 196 8.97 -29.04 11.73
C THR A 196 9.10 -27.78 12.55
N ASN A 197 9.85 -26.78 12.07
CA ASN A 197 10.03 -25.52 12.78
C ASN A 197 8.70 -24.75 12.85
N THR A 198 8.16 -24.61 14.06
CA THR A 198 6.92 -23.87 14.31
C THR A 198 7.13 -22.36 14.46
N ASN A 199 8.38 -21.92 14.62
CA ASN A 199 8.77 -20.51 14.82
C ASN A 199 9.07 -19.79 13.50
N THR A 200 8.33 -20.07 12.45
CA THR A 200 8.52 -19.45 11.13
C THR A 200 7.45 -18.42 10.83
N LEU A 201 7.76 -17.47 9.96
CA LEU A 201 6.87 -16.35 9.62
C LEU A 201 5.64 -16.88 8.86
N ARG A 202 4.44 -16.58 9.36
CA ARG A 202 3.16 -16.99 8.74
C ARG A 202 2.39 -15.84 8.12
N TYR A 203 2.53 -14.64 8.68
CA TYR A 203 1.82 -13.45 8.24
C TYR A 203 2.79 -12.26 8.24
N ILE A 204 2.73 -11.48 7.17
CA ILE A 204 3.36 -10.17 7.07
C ILE A 204 2.27 -9.15 6.77
N MET A 205 2.23 -8.06 7.53
CA MET A 205 1.26 -6.99 7.33
C MET A 205 2.01 -5.68 7.15
N TYR A 206 1.77 -5.02 6.02
CA TYR A 206 2.22 -3.65 5.78
C TYR A 206 1.03 -2.71 5.91
N SER A 207 1.03 -1.92 6.98
CA SER A 207 0.12 -0.79 7.13
C SER A 207 0.72 0.39 6.37
N ALA A 208 0.14 0.72 5.22
CA ALA A 208 0.66 1.71 4.29
C ALA A 208 -0.41 2.74 3.90
N HIS A 209 -0.14 3.54 2.86
CA HIS A 209 -1.05 4.51 2.29
C HIS A 209 -1.73 3.98 1.01
N ASP A 210 -2.78 4.67 0.58
CA ASP A 210 -3.43 4.51 -0.72
C ASP A 210 -2.44 4.51 -1.90
N THR A 211 -1.39 5.32 -1.80
CA THR A 211 -0.30 5.41 -2.77
C THR A 211 0.33 4.03 -3.03
N GLN A 212 0.60 3.23 -2.00
CA GLN A 212 1.13 1.87 -2.17
C GLN A 212 0.12 0.95 -2.85
N ILE A 213 -1.16 0.98 -2.46
CA ILE A 213 -2.18 0.10 -3.05
C ILE A 213 -2.39 0.40 -4.53
N ILE A 214 -2.50 1.68 -4.88
CA ILE A 214 -2.72 2.14 -6.27
C ILE A 214 -1.53 1.74 -7.15
N ASN A 215 -0.30 2.00 -6.69
CA ASN A 215 0.88 1.67 -7.47
C ASN A 215 1.12 0.16 -7.56
N ALA A 216 0.83 -0.61 -6.50
CA ALA A 216 0.84 -2.07 -6.56
C ALA A 216 -0.17 -2.62 -7.57
N LEU A 217 -1.42 -2.11 -7.60
CA LEU A 217 -2.43 -2.53 -8.58
C LEU A 217 -1.98 -2.21 -10.01
N ASP A 218 -1.44 -1.01 -10.24
CA ASP A 218 -0.95 -0.62 -11.56
C ASP A 218 0.25 -1.46 -12.02
N TRP A 219 1.15 -1.80 -11.09
CA TRP A 219 2.33 -2.62 -11.38
C TRP A 219 1.97 -4.09 -11.65
N LEU A 220 1.02 -4.66 -10.89
CA LEU A 220 0.50 -6.03 -11.10
C LEU A 220 -0.30 -6.19 -12.40
N GLN A 221 -0.79 -5.09 -12.98
CA GLN A 221 -1.54 -5.08 -14.24
C GLN A 221 -2.69 -6.11 -14.28
N PRO A 222 -3.65 -6.04 -13.33
CA PRO A 222 -4.71 -7.03 -13.23
C PRO A 222 -5.65 -7.01 -14.44
N VAL A 223 -5.99 -8.19 -14.95
CA VAL A 223 -6.85 -8.34 -16.14
C VAL A 223 -8.31 -8.05 -15.79
N GLY A 224 -8.92 -7.13 -16.54
CA GLY A 224 -10.33 -6.80 -16.40
C GLY A 224 -10.70 -6.18 -15.05
N ARG A 225 -9.72 -5.61 -14.33
CA ARG A 225 -9.94 -4.94 -13.05
C ARG A 225 -9.79 -3.44 -13.22
N GLU A 226 -10.93 -2.78 -13.32
CA GLU A 226 -10.99 -1.34 -13.14
C GLU A 226 -11.23 -1.01 -11.65
N TYR A 227 -10.59 0.06 -11.20
CA TYR A 227 -10.78 0.65 -9.88
C TYR A 227 -10.65 2.17 -10.02
N ILE A 228 -11.33 2.91 -9.15
CA ILE A 228 -11.48 4.38 -9.26
C ILE A 228 -10.81 5.13 -8.12
N ASP A 229 -10.51 4.43 -7.02
CA ASP A 229 -9.79 4.90 -5.83
C ASP A 229 -9.29 3.71 -4.99
N ALA A 230 -8.49 4.01 -3.98
CA ALA A 230 -8.22 3.14 -2.84
C ALA A 230 -8.84 3.77 -1.59
N THR A 231 -10.04 3.34 -1.23
CA THR A 231 -10.79 3.88 -0.08
C THR A 231 -10.05 3.66 1.24
N TYR A 232 -10.46 4.40 2.29
CA TYR A 232 -10.05 4.06 3.66
C TYR A 232 -10.26 2.58 3.96
N VAL A 233 -9.28 1.99 4.66
CA VAL A 233 -9.27 0.56 5.00
C VAL A 233 -9.22 -0.35 3.76
N SER A 234 -8.75 0.16 2.61
CA SER A 234 -8.46 -0.72 1.48
C SER A 234 -7.39 -1.75 1.86
N THR A 235 -7.59 -2.97 1.40
CA THR A 235 -6.74 -4.12 1.70
C THR A 235 -6.35 -4.84 0.43
N MET A 236 -5.10 -5.27 0.36
CA MET A 236 -4.62 -6.21 -0.64
C MET A 236 -4.04 -7.43 0.07
N TYR A 237 -4.49 -8.63 -0.29
CA TYR A 237 -4.02 -9.90 0.29
C TYR A 237 -3.29 -10.71 -0.76
N PHE A 238 -2.20 -11.36 -0.34
CA PHE A 238 -1.48 -12.39 -1.07
C PHE A 238 -1.43 -13.62 -0.18
N GLU A 239 -2.20 -14.64 -0.52
CA GLU A 239 -2.39 -15.82 0.31
C GLU A 239 -1.87 -17.05 -0.43
N VAL A 240 -1.03 -17.84 0.23
CA VAL A 240 -0.46 -19.07 -0.33
C VAL A 240 -1.21 -20.26 0.25
N PHE A 241 -1.88 -21.00 -0.62
CA PHE A 241 -2.57 -22.25 -0.30
C PHE A 241 -1.75 -23.42 -0.82
N TYR A 242 -1.88 -24.59 -0.21
CA TYR A 242 -1.23 -25.81 -0.67
C TYR A 242 -2.11 -27.03 -0.47
N ASP A 243 -1.91 -28.02 -1.33
CA ASP A 243 -2.58 -29.33 -1.27
C ASP A 243 -1.68 -30.35 -0.52
N THR A 244 -2.18 -30.88 0.59
CA THR A 244 -1.45 -31.84 1.42
C THR A 244 -1.24 -33.18 0.74
N ASP A 245 -2.19 -33.64 -0.08
CA ASP A 245 -2.11 -34.92 -0.79
C ASP A 245 -1.10 -34.80 -1.92
N CYS A 246 -1.09 -33.66 -2.63
CA CYS A 246 -0.06 -33.35 -3.62
C CYS A 246 1.34 -33.31 -2.99
N LEU A 247 1.49 -32.68 -1.82
CA LEU A 247 2.78 -32.63 -1.11
C LEU A 247 3.22 -33.97 -0.52
N ALA A 248 2.31 -34.93 -0.34
CA ALA A 248 2.64 -36.30 0.06
C ALA A 248 3.18 -37.13 -1.11
N ALA A 249 2.89 -36.73 -2.36
CA ALA A 249 3.40 -37.40 -3.54
C ALA A 249 4.91 -37.17 -3.74
N THR A 250 5.57 -38.11 -4.45
CA THR A 250 6.99 -38.03 -4.81
C THR A 250 7.12 -38.06 -6.34
N PRO A 251 7.82 -37.09 -6.97
CA PRO A 251 8.50 -35.95 -6.35
C PRO A 251 7.52 -34.85 -5.90
N LYS A 252 7.88 -34.13 -4.84
CA LYS A 252 7.16 -32.90 -4.45
C LYS A 252 7.38 -31.82 -5.50
N SER A 253 6.36 -30.99 -5.72
CA SER A 253 6.37 -29.96 -6.75
C SER A 253 5.82 -28.63 -6.22
N GLN A 254 6.33 -27.51 -6.74
CA GLN A 254 5.78 -26.19 -6.48
C GLN A 254 4.37 -26.02 -7.06
N SER A 255 3.99 -26.87 -8.02
CA SER A 255 2.60 -26.96 -8.53
C SER A 255 1.57 -27.39 -7.47
N CYS A 256 2.00 -27.87 -6.30
CA CYS A 256 1.12 -28.14 -5.16
C CYS A 256 0.65 -26.88 -4.43
N PHE A 257 1.16 -25.70 -4.82
CA PHE A 257 0.85 -24.41 -4.19
C PHE A 257 0.08 -23.51 -5.15
N ASN A 258 -0.85 -22.75 -4.59
CA ASN A 258 -1.61 -21.73 -5.29
C ASN A 258 -1.50 -20.38 -4.58
N VAL A 259 -1.50 -19.29 -5.34
CA VAL A 259 -1.49 -17.92 -4.81
C VAL A 259 -2.82 -17.26 -5.12
N HIS A 260 -3.50 -16.83 -4.07
CA HIS A 260 -4.75 -16.09 -4.15
C HIS A 260 -4.43 -14.62 -3.86
N ILE A 261 -4.80 -13.75 -4.81
CA ILE A 261 -4.59 -12.32 -4.69
C ILE A 261 -5.96 -11.65 -4.65
N THR A 262 -6.22 -10.81 -3.66
CA THR A 262 -7.47 -10.04 -3.58
C THR A 262 -7.21 -8.57 -3.28
N HIS A 263 -8.05 -7.70 -3.83
CA HIS A 263 -8.10 -6.28 -3.49
C HIS A 263 -9.53 -5.93 -3.07
N ASN A 264 -9.72 -5.56 -1.80
CA ASN A 264 -11.04 -5.29 -1.20
C ASN A 264 -12.02 -6.46 -1.40
N GLY A 265 -11.53 -7.69 -1.18
CA GLY A 265 -12.30 -8.93 -1.34
C GLY A 265 -12.55 -9.34 -2.80
N ILE A 266 -12.15 -8.53 -3.78
CA ILE A 266 -12.30 -8.85 -5.21
C ILE A 266 -11.03 -9.59 -5.70
N PRO A 267 -11.16 -10.79 -6.28
CA PRO A 267 -10.02 -11.52 -6.83
C PRO A 267 -9.29 -10.74 -7.93
N ILE A 268 -7.97 -10.74 -7.85
CA ILE A 268 -7.07 -10.19 -8.86
C ILE A 268 -6.67 -11.31 -9.83
N LYS A 269 -6.84 -11.05 -11.13
CA LYS A 269 -6.51 -11.98 -12.21
C LYS A 269 -5.23 -11.50 -12.90
N LEU A 270 -4.25 -12.39 -13.04
CA LEU A 270 -2.99 -12.09 -13.71
C LEU A 270 -2.94 -12.81 -15.05
N GLN A 271 -2.62 -12.10 -16.14
CA GLN A 271 -2.65 -12.67 -17.49
C GLN A 271 -1.78 -13.93 -17.61
N THR A 272 -0.57 -13.90 -17.04
CA THR A 272 0.36 -15.05 -17.04
C THR A 272 -0.28 -16.31 -16.44
N CYS A 273 -1.07 -16.16 -15.37
CA CYS A 273 -1.75 -17.28 -14.72
C CYS A 273 -2.94 -17.76 -15.54
N LEU A 274 -3.71 -16.85 -16.14
CA LEU A 274 -4.83 -17.20 -17.03
C LEU A 274 -4.32 -18.02 -18.22
N ASP A 275 -3.25 -17.57 -18.87
CA ASP A 275 -2.66 -18.25 -20.02
C ASP A 275 -2.17 -19.66 -19.64
N ALA A 276 -1.47 -19.79 -18.50
CA ALA A 276 -0.97 -21.06 -18.02
C ALA A 276 -2.10 -22.03 -17.61
N ASN A 277 -3.18 -21.52 -17.00
CA ASN A 277 -4.35 -22.32 -16.68
C ASN A 277 -5.03 -22.85 -17.93
N VAL A 278 -5.17 -22.03 -18.98
CA VAL A 278 -5.70 -22.47 -20.28
C VAL A 278 -4.83 -23.58 -20.90
N GLN A 279 -3.50 -23.45 -20.84
CA GLN A 279 -2.58 -24.49 -21.32
C GLN A 279 -2.74 -25.82 -20.56
N ARG A 280 -3.18 -25.77 -19.29
CA ARG A 280 -3.51 -26.94 -18.46
C ARG A 280 -4.97 -27.39 -18.58
N ASN A 281 -5.73 -26.87 -19.55
CA ASN A 281 -7.17 -27.13 -19.70
C ASN A 281 -8.01 -26.77 -18.46
N SER A 282 -7.60 -25.72 -17.73
CA SER A 282 -8.29 -25.22 -16.53
C SER A 282 -8.89 -23.84 -16.79
N GLY A 283 -10.14 -23.64 -16.37
CA GLY A 283 -10.81 -22.32 -16.36
C GLY A 283 -10.55 -21.51 -15.09
N SER A 284 -9.63 -21.95 -14.23
CA SER A 284 -9.35 -21.28 -12.97
C SER A 284 -8.75 -19.89 -13.19
N ILE A 285 -9.11 -18.95 -12.31
CA ILE A 285 -8.50 -17.61 -12.26
C ILE A 285 -7.35 -17.53 -11.25
N ILE A 286 -7.16 -18.59 -10.46
CA ILE A 286 -6.15 -18.68 -9.39
C ILE A 286 -4.81 -19.06 -10.02
N CYS A 287 -3.73 -18.42 -9.55
CA CYS A 287 -2.38 -18.75 -9.98
C CYS A 287 -1.86 -19.99 -9.27
N GLN A 288 -1.24 -20.93 -10.00
CA GLN A 288 -0.26 -21.80 -9.36
C GLN A 288 0.96 -20.96 -8.98
N TYR A 289 1.72 -21.40 -7.97
CA TYR A 289 2.86 -20.63 -7.47
C TYR A 289 3.90 -20.31 -8.56
N ASP A 290 4.19 -21.26 -9.46
CA ASP A 290 5.15 -21.07 -10.54
C ASP A 290 4.69 -20.02 -11.57
N ASP A 291 3.39 -19.98 -11.88
CA ASP A 291 2.85 -18.97 -12.80
C ASP A 291 2.83 -17.58 -12.16
N PHE A 292 2.58 -17.51 -10.84
CA PHE A 292 2.71 -16.28 -10.07
C PHE A 292 4.15 -15.78 -10.10
N LEU A 293 5.14 -16.65 -9.85
CA LEU A 293 6.54 -16.29 -9.96
C LEU A 293 6.92 -15.85 -11.38
N ALA A 294 6.41 -16.53 -12.41
CA ALA A 294 6.62 -16.12 -13.80
C ALA A 294 6.03 -14.74 -14.11
N HIS A 295 4.86 -14.43 -13.54
CA HIS A 295 4.27 -13.09 -13.65
C HIS A 295 5.14 -12.04 -12.96
N ILE A 296 5.51 -12.26 -11.71
CA ILE A 296 6.37 -11.36 -10.93
C ILE A 296 7.71 -11.16 -11.64
N ASP A 297 8.30 -12.24 -12.17
CA ASP A 297 9.53 -12.17 -12.93
C ASP A 297 9.37 -11.29 -14.18
N LYS A 298 8.25 -11.41 -14.91
CA LYS A 298 7.97 -10.56 -16.08
C LYS A 298 7.90 -9.07 -15.75
N ILE A 299 7.30 -8.68 -14.62
CA ILE A 299 6.98 -7.27 -14.32
C ILE A 299 8.01 -6.57 -13.40
N LYS A 300 8.82 -7.34 -12.65
CA LYS A 300 9.85 -6.77 -11.78
C LYS A 300 11.00 -6.19 -12.59
N LEU A 301 11.71 -5.23 -12.00
CA LEU A 301 12.99 -4.78 -12.56
C LEU A 301 13.99 -5.94 -12.62
N LYS A 302 14.67 -6.09 -13.75
CA LYS A 302 15.70 -7.12 -13.96
C LYS A 302 17.11 -6.70 -13.52
N ASP A 303 17.36 -5.40 -13.51
CA ASP A 303 18.64 -4.80 -13.11
C ASP A 303 18.78 -4.69 -11.58
N ASP A 304 19.93 -4.20 -11.13
CA ASP A 304 20.15 -3.82 -9.73
C ASP A 304 19.22 -2.65 -9.34
N VAL A 305 18.16 -2.97 -8.61
CA VAL A 305 17.14 -2.03 -8.15
C VAL A 305 17.74 -0.90 -7.32
N GLU A 306 18.73 -1.17 -6.46
CA GLU A 306 19.34 -0.16 -5.60
C GLU A 306 20.19 0.80 -6.43
N ALA A 307 20.96 0.28 -7.39
CA ALA A 307 21.71 1.11 -8.33
C ALA A 307 20.79 1.98 -9.20
N ARG A 308 19.72 1.40 -9.76
CA ARG A 308 18.77 2.12 -10.63
C ARG A 308 17.93 3.16 -9.89
N CYS A 309 17.70 2.97 -8.60
CA CYS A 309 17.10 4.00 -7.74
C CYS A 309 17.98 5.24 -7.57
N MET A 310 19.29 5.14 -7.80
CA MET A 310 20.24 6.27 -7.75
C MET A 310 20.37 7.02 -9.08
N ASP A 311 19.71 6.56 -10.14
CA ASP A 311 19.68 7.28 -11.41
C ASP A 311 19.08 8.68 -11.21
N LYS A 312 19.60 9.66 -11.95
CA LYS A 312 19.03 11.02 -11.93
C LYS A 312 17.69 11.02 -12.68
N PHE A 313 16.62 11.41 -11.99
CA PHE A 313 15.36 11.73 -12.66
C PHE A 313 15.53 12.96 -13.56
N THR A 314 15.08 12.84 -14.81
CA THR A 314 15.07 13.94 -15.78
C THR A 314 13.62 14.19 -16.20
N PRO A 315 13.04 15.36 -15.88
CA PRO A 315 11.68 15.68 -16.29
C PRO A 315 11.47 15.55 -17.81
N PRO A 316 10.29 15.12 -18.28
CA PRO A 316 9.98 15.05 -19.71
C PRO A 316 10.15 16.42 -20.40
N SER A 317 10.77 16.45 -21.58
CA SER A 317 10.96 17.67 -22.35
C SER A 317 9.62 18.35 -22.67
N GLY A 318 9.49 19.65 -22.33
CA GLY A 318 8.27 20.43 -22.54
C GLY A 318 7.41 20.65 -21.29
N SER A 319 7.79 20.07 -20.15
CA SER A 319 7.22 20.43 -18.85
C SER A 319 7.74 21.80 -18.40
N LYS A 320 6.83 22.74 -18.13
CA LYS A 320 7.14 24.03 -17.48
C LYS A 320 6.74 23.90 -16.02
N ILE A 321 7.71 23.92 -15.11
CA ILE A 321 7.49 24.08 -13.66
C ILE A 321 7.06 25.52 -13.40
#